data_AF-E1Z9G1-F1
#
_entry.id   AF-E1Z9G1-F1
#
_cell.length_a   1.000
_cell.length_b   1.000
_cell.length_c   1.000
_cell.angle_alpha   90.00
_cell.angle_beta   90.00
_cell.angle_gamma   90.00
#
_symmetry.space_group_name_H-M   'P 1'
#
loop_
_entity.id
_entity.type
_entity.pdbx_description
1 polymer ?
#
loop_
_entity_poly.entity_id
_entity_poly.type
_entity_poly.pdbx_seq_one_letter_code
_entity_poly.pdbx_strand_id
1 'polypeptide(L)'
;AGLKEERVAAEALYAEIGVPPPTAASNGIDKHQLVADVAAALYASKVCSYAQGYNIIRAKSLEQGWETDLGALARIWKGGCIIRAGFLDRIKQAYQRNPELPNLLVDPEFAKDLGDRWAGRQQKAGRPAGRMKTWSLAVGAGIAVPGITSSLAYFDTYRRGRLPANLVQAQRDFFGSHTYERTD
;
A
#
# COMPACT_ATOMS: atom_id res chain seq x y z
N ALA A 1 -4.11 1.37 20.55
CA ALA A 1 -5.52 1.49 20.10
C ALA A 1 -6.37 1.90 21.29
N GLY A 2 -7.15 2.98 21.18
CA GLY A 2 -7.81 3.63 22.33
C GLY A 2 -9.02 2.90 22.93
N LEU A 3 -9.63 1.98 22.17
CA LEU A 3 -10.90 1.33 22.55
C LEU A 3 -10.66 -0.09 23.09
N LYS A 4 -10.00 -0.25 24.25
CA LYS A 4 -9.70 -1.60 24.78
C LYS A 4 -10.94 -2.28 25.34
N GLU A 5 -11.70 -1.60 26.19
CA GLU A 5 -12.87 -2.16 26.86
C GLU A 5 -13.94 -2.61 25.85
N GLU A 6 -14.27 -1.75 24.88
CA GLU A 6 -15.20 -2.08 23.80
C GLU A 6 -14.76 -3.32 23.00
N ARG A 7 -13.47 -3.45 22.69
CA ARG A 7 -12.98 -4.62 21.93
C ARG A 7 -13.08 -5.92 22.72
N VAL A 8 -12.87 -5.87 24.04
CA VAL A 8 -13.02 -7.06 24.90
C VAL A 8 -14.49 -7.44 25.04
N ALA A 9 -15.38 -6.46 25.23
CA ALA A 9 -16.81 -6.71 25.26
C ALA A 9 -17.32 -7.28 23.92
N ALA A 10 -16.85 -6.74 22.79
CA ALA A 10 -17.16 -7.26 21.47
C ALA A 10 -16.66 -8.70 21.29
N GLU A 11 -15.43 -9.00 21.71
CA GLU A 11 -14.86 -10.35 21.65
C GLU A 11 -15.77 -11.38 22.37
N ALA A 12 -16.23 -11.05 23.58
CA ALA A 12 -17.16 -11.91 24.33
C ALA A 12 -18.50 -12.09 23.60
N LEU A 13 -19.11 -11.00 23.13
CA LEU A 13 -20.39 -11.02 22.41
C LEU A 13 -20.32 -11.87 21.14
N TYR A 14 -19.27 -11.71 20.33
CA TYR A 14 -19.11 -12.48 19.09
C TYR A 14 -18.84 -13.96 19.37
N ALA A 15 -18.13 -14.28 20.47
CA ALA A 15 -17.94 -15.66 20.89
C ALA A 15 -19.27 -16.33 21.26
N GLU A 16 -20.20 -15.63 21.92
CA GLU A 16 -21.53 -16.15 22.26
C GLU A 16 -22.38 -16.52 21.04
N ILE A 17 -22.23 -15.81 19.91
CA ILE A 17 -22.94 -16.10 18.65
C ILE A 17 -22.15 -17.01 17.69
N GLY A 18 -21.12 -17.70 18.18
CA GLY A 18 -20.36 -18.69 17.41
C GLY A 18 -19.32 -18.10 16.45
N VAL A 19 -18.89 -16.84 16.66
CA VAL A 19 -17.81 -16.19 15.92
C VAL A 19 -16.64 -15.91 16.88
N PRO A 20 -15.93 -16.96 17.35
CA PRO A 20 -14.82 -16.77 18.27
C PRO A 20 -13.65 -16.04 17.60
N PRO A 21 -12.71 -15.50 18.39
CA PRO A 21 -11.48 -14.93 17.87
C PRO A 21 -10.78 -15.87 16.89
N PRO A 22 -10.18 -15.33 15.81
CA PRO A 22 -9.45 -16.14 14.87
C PRO A 22 -8.34 -16.91 15.59
N THR A 23 -8.32 -18.23 15.41
CA THR A 23 -7.20 -19.08 15.85
C THR A 23 -6.28 -19.29 14.67
N ALA A 24 -4.98 -19.01 14.86
CA ALA A 24 -4.01 -19.19 13.80
C ALA A 24 -3.88 -20.69 13.46
N ALA A 25 -4.34 -21.10 12.28
CA ALA A 25 -4.05 -22.41 11.75
C ALA A 25 -2.54 -22.50 11.43
N SER A 26 -1.82 -23.36 12.14
CA SER A 26 -0.35 -23.48 12.03
C SER A 26 0.10 -24.58 11.08
N ASN A 27 -0.82 -25.45 10.63
CA ASN A 27 -0.49 -26.63 9.84
C ASN A 27 -0.17 -26.25 8.38
N GLY A 28 0.97 -26.71 7.86
CA GLY A 28 1.36 -26.54 6.46
C GLY A 28 1.95 -25.17 6.10
N ILE A 29 2.19 -24.28 7.06
CA ILE A 29 2.86 -23.00 6.82
C ILE A 29 4.38 -23.16 6.94
N ASP A 30 5.09 -22.94 5.83
CA ASP A 30 6.54 -22.74 5.86
C ASP A 30 6.85 -21.38 6.50
N LYS A 31 7.37 -21.41 7.73
CA LYS A 31 7.71 -20.22 8.51
C LYS A 31 8.81 -19.38 7.85
N HIS A 32 9.81 -20.00 7.21
CA HIS A 32 10.89 -19.26 6.57
C HIS A 32 10.35 -18.48 5.36
N GLN A 33 9.50 -19.13 4.56
CA GLN A 33 8.84 -18.47 3.44
C GLN A 33 7.90 -17.36 3.92
N LEU A 34 7.13 -17.59 5.00
CA LEU A 34 6.23 -16.57 5.54
C LEU A 34 6.99 -15.32 6.01
N VAL A 35 8.14 -15.47 6.68
CA VAL A 35 8.97 -14.33 7.09
C VAL A 35 9.45 -13.52 5.88
N ALA A 36 9.89 -14.20 4.82
CA ALA A 36 10.32 -13.53 3.58
C ALA A 36 9.15 -12.79 2.89
N ASP A 37 7.97 -13.41 2.88
CA ASP A 37 6.74 -12.85 2.30
C ASP A 37 6.27 -11.62 3.07
N VAL A 38 6.26 -11.67 4.41
CA VAL A 38 5.92 -10.54 5.29
C VAL A 38 6.92 -9.40 5.13
N ALA A 39 8.23 -9.70 5.03
CA ALA A 39 9.26 -8.69 4.80
C ALA A 39 9.06 -7.97 3.45
N ALA A 40 8.69 -8.71 2.40
CA ALA A 40 8.38 -8.13 1.10
C ALA A 40 7.09 -7.28 1.15
N ALA A 41 6.05 -7.74 1.85
CA ALA A 41 4.81 -7.00 2.04
C ALA A 41 5.04 -5.69 2.80
N LEU A 42 5.75 -5.73 3.93
CA LEU A 42 6.09 -4.55 4.73
C LEU A 42 6.88 -3.52 3.91
N TYR A 43 7.87 -3.99 3.14
CA TYR A 43 8.65 -3.11 2.28
C TYR A 43 7.77 -2.43 1.23
N ALA A 44 6.92 -3.18 0.53
CA ALA A 44 6.02 -2.62 -0.48
C ALA A 44 5.03 -1.62 0.13
N SER A 45 4.47 -1.93 1.31
CA SER A 45 3.60 -1.01 2.05
C SER A 45 4.32 0.27 2.44
N LYS A 46 5.58 0.17 2.85
CA LYS A 46 6.43 1.34 3.13
C LYS A 46 6.59 2.21 1.88
N VAL A 47 6.94 1.64 0.72
CA VAL A 47 7.03 2.43 -0.52
C VAL A 47 5.71 3.13 -0.84
N CYS A 48 4.59 2.43 -0.73
CA CYS A 48 3.26 3.01 -0.98
C CYS A 48 2.93 4.17 -0.04
N SER A 49 3.24 4.02 1.25
CA SER A 49 2.99 5.07 2.25
C SER A 49 3.83 6.32 1.97
N TYR A 50 5.11 6.16 1.62
CA TYR A 50 5.96 7.29 1.22
C TYR A 50 5.49 7.92 -0.09
N ALA A 51 5.11 7.12 -1.09
CA ALA A 51 4.58 7.63 -2.35
C ALA A 51 3.32 8.49 -2.14
N GLN A 52 2.41 8.06 -1.28
CA GLN A 52 1.23 8.83 -0.90
C GLN A 52 1.60 10.14 -0.17
N GLY A 53 2.51 10.08 0.80
CA GLY A 53 2.96 11.27 1.54
C GLY A 53 3.62 12.30 0.64
N TYR A 54 4.51 11.87 -0.27
CA TYR A 54 5.15 12.76 -1.24
C TYR A 54 4.15 13.35 -2.23
N ASN A 55 3.15 12.58 -2.68
CA ASN A 55 2.09 13.11 -3.53
C ASN A 55 1.26 14.20 -2.84
N ILE A 56 0.95 14.04 -1.55
CA ILE A 56 0.24 15.08 -0.77
C ILE A 56 1.07 16.37 -0.72
N ILE A 57 2.37 16.25 -0.42
CA ILE A 57 3.27 17.40 -0.35
C ILE A 57 3.39 18.07 -1.73
N ARG A 58 3.57 17.29 -2.80
CA ARG A 58 3.63 17.79 -4.18
C ARG A 58 2.35 18.52 -4.55
N ALA A 59 1.18 17.92 -4.30
CA ALA A 59 -0.10 18.53 -4.61
C ALA A 59 -0.26 19.87 -3.89
N LYS A 60 0.07 19.93 -2.59
CA LYS A 60 -0.03 21.18 -1.84
C LYS A 60 1.00 22.23 -2.28
N SER A 61 2.21 21.80 -2.61
CA SER A 61 3.24 22.70 -3.15
C SER A 61 2.84 23.32 -4.48
N LEU A 62 2.15 22.58 -5.36
CA LEU A 62 1.63 23.09 -6.63
C LEU A 62 0.47 24.06 -6.39
N GLU A 63 -0.47 23.69 -5.53
CA GLU A 63 -1.62 24.54 -5.16
C GLU A 63 -1.17 25.90 -4.59
N GLN A 64 -0.08 25.92 -3.82
CA GLN A 64 0.38 27.09 -3.07
C GLN A 64 1.58 27.79 -3.71
N GLY A 65 2.13 27.26 -4.80
CA GLY A 65 3.32 27.83 -5.47
C GLY A 65 4.59 27.81 -4.62
N TRP A 66 4.76 26.83 -3.71
CA TRP A 66 5.92 26.78 -2.81
C TRP A 66 7.23 26.30 -3.46
N GLU A 67 7.16 25.75 -4.68
CA GLU A 67 8.33 25.18 -5.38
C GLU A 67 9.14 24.19 -4.52
N THR A 68 8.45 23.35 -3.75
CA THR A 68 9.09 22.45 -2.77
C THR A 68 10.03 21.44 -3.45
N ASP A 69 11.30 21.46 -3.06
CA ASP A 69 12.28 20.45 -3.49
C ASP A 69 12.08 19.13 -2.73
N LEU A 70 11.44 18.17 -3.39
CA LEU A 70 11.18 16.83 -2.85
C LEU A 70 12.46 16.01 -2.63
N GLY A 71 13.52 16.24 -3.41
CA GLY A 71 14.82 15.60 -3.20
C GLY A 71 15.52 16.11 -1.95
N ALA A 72 15.48 17.42 -1.71
CA ALA A 72 16.00 18.04 -0.49
C ALA A 72 15.20 17.62 0.75
N LEU A 73 13.88 17.46 0.62
CA LEU A 73 13.02 16.93 1.68
C LEU A 73 13.47 15.53 2.13
N ALA A 74 13.74 14.63 1.18
CA ALA A 74 14.25 13.30 1.49
C ALA A 74 15.58 13.37 2.25
N ARG A 75 16.47 14.29 1.86
CA ARG A 75 17.77 14.51 2.50
C ARG A 75 17.63 14.95 3.96
N ILE A 76 16.75 15.91 4.28
CA ILE A 76 16.63 16.39 5.67
C ILE A 76 16.00 15.35 6.59
N TRP A 77 15.16 14.45 6.07
CA TRP A 77 14.62 13.33 6.85
C TRP A 77 15.61 12.19 7.07
N LYS A 78 16.78 12.20 6.43
CA LYS A 78 17.78 11.16 6.66
C LYS A 78 18.39 11.19 8.06
N GLY A 79 18.44 12.35 8.71
CA GLY A 79 19.12 12.55 9.98
C GLY A 79 18.21 13.16 11.03
N GLY A 80 18.38 12.77 12.29
CA GLY A 80 17.69 13.37 13.43
C GLY A 80 16.22 12.97 13.63
N CYS A 81 15.45 12.77 12.56
CA CYS A 81 14.03 12.44 12.69
C CYS A 81 13.77 10.94 13.00
N ILE A 82 12.53 10.63 13.41
CA ILE A 82 12.10 9.28 13.79
C ILE A 82 12.08 8.32 12.59
N ILE A 83 11.75 8.81 11.39
CA ILE A 83 11.58 7.98 10.19
C ILE A 83 12.90 7.69 9.44
N ARG A 84 14.04 8.11 10.01
CA ARG A 84 15.37 7.96 9.41
C ARG A 84 15.66 6.51 9.01
N ALA A 85 16.11 6.30 7.78
CA ALA A 85 16.50 4.99 7.26
C ALA A 85 17.33 5.16 5.99
N GLY A 86 18.15 4.15 5.65
CA GLY A 86 18.79 4.06 4.33
C GLY A 86 17.79 4.06 3.16
N PHE A 87 16.52 3.78 3.43
CA PHE A 87 15.41 3.93 2.47
C PHE A 87 15.28 5.36 1.91
N LEU A 88 15.54 6.38 2.74
CA LEU A 88 15.42 7.78 2.33
C LEU A 88 16.50 8.19 1.32
N ASP A 89 17.65 7.51 1.30
CA ASP A 89 18.65 7.69 0.25
C ASP A 89 18.13 7.31 -1.12
N ARG A 90 17.34 6.23 -1.19
CA ARG A 90 16.74 5.78 -2.45
C ARG A 90 15.69 6.77 -2.95
N ILE A 91 14.90 7.35 -2.04
CA ILE A 91 13.96 8.43 -2.39
C ILE A 91 14.70 9.65 -2.92
N LYS A 92 15.76 10.07 -2.21
CA LYS A 92 16.62 11.17 -2.67
C LYS A 92 17.15 10.89 -4.09
N GLN A 93 17.70 9.69 -4.32
CA GLN A 93 18.21 9.29 -5.63
C GLN A 93 17.13 9.30 -6.72
N ALA A 94 15.91 8.86 -6.41
CA ALA A 94 14.78 8.91 -7.35
C ALA A 94 14.47 10.35 -7.80
N TYR A 95 14.39 11.31 -6.87
CA TYR A 95 14.17 12.71 -7.20
C TYR A 95 15.41 13.41 -7.79
N GLN A 96 16.62 12.90 -7.56
CA GLN A 96 17.82 13.36 -8.28
C GLN A 96 17.83 12.90 -9.74
N ARG A 97 17.34 11.67 -10.02
CA ARG A 97 17.17 11.17 -11.39
C ARG A 97 16.08 11.92 -12.14
N ASN A 98 14.96 12.21 -11.48
CA ASN A 98 13.85 12.94 -12.04
C ASN A 98 13.24 13.90 -11.00
N PRO A 99 13.60 15.19 -11.01
CA PRO A 99 13.03 16.18 -10.11
C PRO A 99 11.51 16.33 -10.24
N GLU A 100 10.96 16.05 -11.42
CA GLU A 100 9.52 16.14 -11.73
C GLU A 100 8.78 14.80 -11.55
N LEU A 101 9.41 13.82 -10.90
CA LEU A 101 8.84 12.49 -10.69
C LEU A 101 7.41 12.59 -10.10
N PRO A 102 6.37 12.15 -10.84
CA PRO A 102 4.99 12.36 -10.41
C PRO A 102 4.62 11.49 -9.19
N ASN A 103 5.30 10.35 -9.02
CA ASN A 103 5.11 9.43 -7.91
C ASN A 103 6.30 8.46 -7.78
N LEU A 104 6.63 8.06 -6.55
CA LEU A 104 7.72 7.09 -6.31
C LEU A 104 7.49 5.72 -6.95
N LEU A 105 6.24 5.31 -7.17
CA LEU A 105 5.91 4.01 -7.77
C LEU A 105 6.31 3.91 -9.25
N VAL A 106 6.57 5.04 -9.93
CA VAL A 106 7.00 5.06 -11.34
C VAL A 106 8.49 5.40 -11.51
N ASP A 107 9.23 5.55 -10.41
CA ASP A 107 10.70 5.57 -10.50
C ASP A 107 11.19 4.17 -10.94
N PRO A 108 12.12 4.06 -11.92
CA PRO A 108 12.56 2.77 -12.44
C PRO A 108 13.12 1.80 -11.39
N GLU A 109 13.85 2.28 -10.39
CA GLU A 109 14.43 1.41 -9.37
C GLU A 109 13.38 0.94 -8.35
N PHE A 110 12.47 1.82 -7.93
CA PHE A 110 11.34 1.42 -7.10
C PHE A 110 10.39 0.50 -7.84
N ALA A 111 10.07 0.77 -9.10
CA ALA A 111 9.23 -0.08 -9.94
C ALA A 111 9.85 -1.46 -10.13
N LYS A 112 11.16 -1.53 -10.40
CA LYS A 112 11.90 -2.79 -10.51
C LYS A 112 11.91 -3.55 -9.19
N ASP A 113 12.24 -2.90 -8.08
CA ASP A 113 12.32 -3.55 -6.75
C ASP A 113 10.94 -4.03 -6.26
N LEU A 114 9.89 -3.22 -6.46
CA LEU A 114 8.51 -3.63 -6.25
C LEU A 114 8.15 -4.80 -7.17
N GLY A 115 8.51 -4.72 -8.46
CA GLY A 115 8.31 -5.75 -9.47
C GLY A 115 8.99 -7.08 -9.14
N ASP A 116 10.24 -7.06 -8.68
CA ASP A 116 11.01 -8.25 -8.28
C ASP A 116 10.38 -8.91 -7.03
N ARG A 117 9.90 -8.08 -6.10
CA ARG A 117 9.12 -8.53 -4.93
C ARG A 117 7.67 -8.89 -5.31
N TRP A 118 7.19 -8.47 -6.49
CA TRP A 118 5.88 -8.77 -7.07
C TRP A 118 5.83 -10.05 -7.85
N ALA A 119 6.82 -10.31 -8.68
CA ALA A 119 6.99 -11.52 -9.45
C ALA A 119 7.64 -12.65 -8.64
N GLY A 120 8.35 -12.28 -7.56
CA GLY A 120 8.87 -13.15 -6.52
C GLY A 120 9.37 -14.51 -7.01
N ARG A 121 10.34 -14.59 -7.93
CA ARG A 121 11.02 -15.85 -8.36
C ARG A 121 10.09 -17.05 -8.70
N GLN A 122 8.78 -16.85 -8.83
CA GLN A 122 7.75 -17.91 -8.87
C GLN A 122 6.86 -17.81 -10.11
N GLN A 123 7.11 -16.83 -11.00
CA GLN A 123 6.49 -16.83 -12.33
C GLN A 123 6.82 -18.08 -13.16
N LYS A 124 7.85 -18.87 -12.79
CA LYS A 124 8.08 -20.19 -13.41
C LYS A 124 7.09 -21.28 -12.96
N ALA A 125 6.22 -21.07 -11.97
CA ALA A 125 5.43 -22.16 -11.39
C ALA A 125 4.00 -21.79 -10.90
N GLY A 126 3.38 -20.74 -11.42
CA GLY A 126 1.95 -20.48 -11.19
C GLY A 126 1.52 -20.22 -9.73
N ARG A 127 2.45 -19.84 -8.84
CA ARG A 127 2.12 -19.55 -7.43
C ARG A 127 1.85 -18.06 -7.19
N PRO A 128 0.93 -17.69 -6.27
CA PRO A 128 0.70 -16.30 -5.91
C PRO A 128 1.97 -15.62 -5.36
N ALA A 129 2.15 -14.34 -5.69
CA ALA A 129 3.24 -13.50 -5.21
C ALA A 129 3.31 -13.44 -3.67
N GLY A 130 4.52 -13.37 -3.08
CA GLY A 130 4.74 -13.45 -1.63
C GLY A 130 3.91 -12.47 -0.78
N ARG A 131 3.72 -11.23 -1.23
CA ARG A 131 2.84 -10.28 -0.52
C ARG A 131 1.34 -10.57 -0.66
N MET A 132 0.90 -11.12 -1.79
CA MET A 132 -0.50 -11.53 -1.96
C MET A 132 -0.79 -12.74 -1.08
N LYS A 133 0.19 -13.65 -0.90
CA LYS A 133 0.13 -14.70 0.12
C LYS A 133 0.04 -14.13 1.53
N THR A 134 0.85 -13.14 1.89
CA THR A 134 0.76 -12.50 3.22
C THR A 134 -0.63 -11.92 3.45
N TRP A 135 -1.21 -11.23 2.46
CA TRP A 135 -2.56 -10.69 2.55
C TRP A 135 -3.63 -11.78 2.65
N SER A 136 -3.63 -12.74 1.71
CA SER A 136 -4.59 -13.83 1.69
C SER A 136 -4.53 -14.68 2.96
N LEU A 137 -3.32 -14.94 3.48
CA LEU A 137 -3.13 -15.66 4.73
C LEU A 137 -3.64 -14.85 5.92
N ALA A 138 -3.32 -13.56 6.01
CA ALA A 138 -3.80 -12.70 7.09
C ALA A 138 -5.33 -12.61 7.10
N VAL A 139 -5.97 -12.37 5.94
CA VAL A 139 -7.43 -12.33 5.82
C VAL A 139 -8.05 -13.68 6.12
N GLY A 140 -7.52 -14.76 5.55
CA GLY A 140 -8.00 -16.12 5.81
C GLY A 140 -7.85 -16.55 7.26
N ALA A 141 -6.83 -16.02 7.96
CA ALA A 141 -6.61 -16.24 9.38
C ALA A 141 -7.30 -15.18 10.28
N GLY A 142 -8.11 -14.27 9.74
CA GLY A 142 -8.79 -13.22 10.50
C GLY A 142 -7.86 -12.20 11.19
N ILE A 143 -6.60 -12.09 10.75
CA ILE A 143 -5.61 -11.16 11.30
C ILE A 143 -5.72 -9.82 10.56
N ALA A 144 -6.05 -8.77 11.31
CA ALA A 144 -6.16 -7.42 10.76
C ALA A 144 -4.78 -6.84 10.39
N VAL A 145 -4.59 -6.55 9.10
CA VAL A 145 -3.37 -5.92 8.54
C VAL A 145 -3.68 -4.67 7.70
N PRO A 146 -4.39 -3.66 8.26
CA PRO A 146 -4.96 -2.54 7.50
C PRO A 146 -3.93 -1.71 6.73
N GLY A 147 -2.71 -1.55 7.25
CA GLY A 147 -1.64 -0.84 6.54
C GLY A 147 -1.15 -1.59 5.29
N ILE A 148 -1.15 -2.93 5.34
CA ILE A 148 -0.74 -3.77 4.21
C ILE A 148 -1.85 -3.81 3.16
N THR A 149 -3.10 -4.04 3.58
CA THR A 149 -4.24 -4.15 2.65
C THR A 149 -4.51 -2.83 1.93
N SER A 150 -4.47 -1.70 2.63
CA SER A 150 -4.67 -0.38 2.02
C SER A 150 -3.54 -0.01 1.06
N SER A 151 -2.29 -0.32 1.39
CA SER A 151 -1.14 -0.11 0.50
C SER A 151 -1.27 -0.91 -0.79
N LEU A 152 -1.76 -2.16 -0.69
CA LEU A 152 -1.99 -3.01 -1.86
C LEU A 152 -3.11 -2.44 -2.73
N ALA A 153 -4.24 -2.05 -2.13
CA ALA A 153 -5.34 -1.42 -2.85
C ALA A 153 -4.89 -0.14 -3.57
N TYR A 154 -4.09 0.70 -2.90
CA TYR A 154 -3.48 1.89 -3.49
C TYR A 154 -2.61 1.54 -4.70
N PHE A 155 -1.65 0.62 -4.55
CA PHE A 155 -0.76 0.22 -5.64
C PHE A 155 -1.51 -0.37 -6.83
N ASP A 156 -2.46 -1.27 -6.58
CA ASP A 156 -3.25 -1.91 -7.62
C ASP A 156 -4.20 -0.92 -8.32
N THR A 157 -4.66 0.11 -7.63
CA THR A 157 -5.44 1.20 -8.23
C THR A 157 -4.54 2.06 -9.10
N TYR A 158 -3.38 2.47 -8.57
CA TYR A 158 -2.47 3.41 -9.22
C TYR A 158 -1.90 2.89 -10.54
N ARG A 159 -1.64 1.58 -10.65
CA ARG A 159 -1.06 0.96 -11.85
C ARG A 159 -2.08 0.53 -12.92
N ARG A 160 -3.38 0.78 -12.72
CA ARG A 160 -4.42 0.39 -13.68
C ARG A 160 -4.79 1.58 -14.56
N GLY A 161 -4.63 1.42 -15.87
CA GLY A 161 -5.06 2.45 -16.84
C GLY A 161 -6.58 2.65 -16.91
N ARG A 162 -7.39 1.65 -16.50
CA ARG A 162 -8.84 1.76 -16.37
C ARG A 162 -9.29 1.27 -15.01
N LEU A 163 -10.04 2.11 -14.31
CA LEU A 163 -10.67 1.82 -13.01
C LEU A 163 -12.17 1.63 -13.19
N PRO A 164 -12.85 0.91 -12.27
CA PRO A 164 -14.31 0.75 -12.30
C PRO A 164 -15.10 2.04 -11.97
N ALA A 165 -14.45 3.21 -12.04
CA ALA A 165 -15.07 4.51 -11.81
C ALA A 165 -16.15 4.85 -12.86
N ASN A 166 -16.13 4.19 -14.02
CA ASN A 166 -17.18 4.30 -15.03
C ASN A 166 -18.56 3.91 -14.48
N LEU A 167 -18.66 2.87 -13.65
CA LEU A 167 -19.92 2.49 -13.02
C LEU A 167 -20.39 3.54 -12.01
N VAL A 168 -19.47 4.12 -11.25
CA VAL A 168 -19.78 5.21 -10.31
C VAL A 168 -20.30 6.45 -11.05
N GLN A 169 -19.69 6.81 -12.18
CA GLN A 169 -20.17 7.91 -13.01
C GLN A 169 -21.58 7.64 -13.56
N ALA A 170 -21.84 6.43 -14.08
CA ALA A 170 -23.17 6.03 -14.54
C ALA A 170 -24.21 6.08 -13.41
N GLN A 171 -23.86 5.63 -12.20
CA GLN A 171 -24.75 5.73 -11.03
C GLN A 171 -25.09 7.17 -10.69
N ARG A 172 -24.07 8.06 -10.63
CA ARG A 172 -24.26 9.49 -10.36
C ARG A 172 -25.18 10.16 -11.39
N ASP A 173 -25.00 9.84 -12.65
CA ASP A 173 -25.87 10.35 -13.70
C ASP A 173 -27.31 9.83 -13.56
N PHE A 174 -27.48 8.54 -13.27
CA PHE A 174 -28.79 7.90 -13.13
C PHE A 174 -29.68 8.55 -12.06
N PHE A 175 -29.16 8.82 -10.86
CA PHE A 175 -29.97 9.40 -9.77
C PHE A 175 -29.91 10.92 -9.66
N GLY A 176 -28.96 11.58 -10.34
CA GLY A 176 -28.63 12.99 -10.08
C GLY A 176 -28.31 13.83 -11.31
N SER A 177 -28.44 13.30 -12.53
CA SER A 177 -28.16 14.02 -13.78
C SER A 177 -26.78 14.72 -13.79
N HIS A 178 -25.79 14.08 -13.16
CA HIS A 178 -24.45 14.63 -13.00
C HIS A 178 -23.61 14.62 -14.28
N THR A 179 -24.10 14.02 -15.37
CA THR A 179 -23.38 13.80 -16.64
C THR A 179 -22.12 12.92 -16.46
N TYR A 180 -21.51 12.49 -17.57
CA TYR A 180 -20.22 11.79 -17.57
C TYR A 180 -19.50 11.97 -18.90
N GLU A 181 -18.19 11.74 -18.90
CA GLU A 181 -17.35 11.75 -20.10
C GLU A 181 -17.23 10.35 -20.73
N ARG A 182 -17.05 10.30 -22.06
CA ARG A 182 -16.83 9.06 -22.81
C ARG A 182 -15.37 8.93 -23.23
N THR A 183 -15.00 7.73 -23.69
CA THR A 183 -13.61 7.43 -24.11
C THR A 183 -13.41 7.43 -25.62
N ASP A 184 -14.49 7.65 -26.39
CA ASP A 184 -14.50 7.73 -27.85
C ASP A 184 -14.59 9.17 -28.37
#